data_AF-A0A7S4DAI3-F1
#
_entry.id   AF-A0A7S4DAI3-F1
#
_cell.length_a   1.000
_cell.length_b   1.000
_cell.length_c   1.000
_cell.angle_alpha   90.00
_cell.angle_beta   90.00
_cell.angle_gamma   90.00
#
_symmetry.space_group_name_H-M   'P 1'
#
loop_
_entity.id
_entity.type
_entity.pdbx_description
1 polymer ?
#
loop_
_entity_poly.entity_id
_entity_poly.type
_entity_poly.pdbx_seq_one_letter_code
_entity_poly.pdbx_strand_id
1 'polypeptide(L)'
;RDFFHIKDENTVPFVHSYVFAGTTATIVSGGVAERMNFMAYMLFSVVMVGLVYPLLAFWGWSSDGFLAQLGYKDFAGSGLIHLCGGLAALIGAKLVGPRFGRLKEENGTIQVIDLKGHSPVLSNFGTFVLLFGWLSFNGSSVLAGGTEDLILASRAISNTLLSIAGAALTSYFDDCRPRPDGRPST
;
A
#
# COMPACT_ATOMS: atom_id res chain seq x y z
N ARG A 1 5.62 6.29 -34.87
CA ARG A 1 4.63 7.31 -34.48
C ARG A 1 4.53 7.16 -32.98
N ASP A 2 5.42 7.86 -32.27
CA ASP A 2 5.76 7.53 -30.88
C ASP A 2 5.09 8.60 -30.02
N PHE A 3 3.82 8.39 -29.70
CA PHE A 3 2.98 9.39 -29.02
C PHE A 3 3.54 9.81 -27.63
N PHE A 4 4.50 9.06 -27.07
CA PHE A 4 5.15 9.37 -25.79
C PHE A 4 6.69 9.33 -25.78
N HIS A 5 7.39 9.17 -26.91
CA HIS A 5 8.87 9.07 -26.94
C HIS A 5 9.50 8.05 -25.96
N ILE A 6 8.73 7.06 -25.49
CA ILE A 6 9.26 5.95 -24.70
C ILE A 6 9.91 4.99 -25.70
N LYS A 7 11.23 4.84 -25.62
CA LYS A 7 11.95 3.81 -26.37
C LYS A 7 11.51 2.42 -25.91
N ASP A 8 11.44 1.45 -26.82
CA ASP A 8 10.96 0.09 -26.52
C ASP A 8 11.64 -0.53 -25.29
N GLU A 9 12.94 -0.29 -25.10
CA GLU A 9 13.75 -0.76 -23.97
C GLU A 9 13.31 -0.23 -22.59
N ASN A 10 12.66 0.93 -22.53
CA ASN A 10 12.23 1.58 -21.29
C ASN A 10 10.75 1.35 -20.96
N THR A 11 10.00 0.70 -21.86
CA THR A 11 8.56 0.50 -21.70
C THR A 11 8.22 -0.36 -20.48
N VAL A 12 8.93 -1.47 -20.28
CA VAL A 12 8.66 -2.39 -19.16
C VAL A 12 8.97 -1.73 -17.81
N PRO A 13 10.16 -1.13 -17.58
CA PRO A 13 10.44 -0.42 -16.34
C PRO A 13 9.50 0.77 -16.09
N PHE A 14 9.09 1.48 -17.15
CA PHE A 14 8.14 2.59 -17.05
C PHE A 14 6.77 2.11 -16.56
N VAL A 15 6.19 1.09 -17.20
CA VAL A 15 4.87 0.56 -16.81
C VAL A 15 4.91 -0.01 -15.40
N HIS A 16 5.98 -0.72 -15.04
CA HIS A 16 6.20 -1.22 -13.69
C HIS A 16 6.22 -0.07 -12.65
N SER A 17 7.00 0.97 -12.91
CA SER A 17 7.09 2.13 -12.02
C SER A 17 5.78 2.94 -11.95
N TYR A 18 5.04 3.01 -13.06
CA TYR A 18 3.74 3.67 -13.12
C TYR A 18 2.70 2.99 -12.22
N VAL A 19 2.61 1.65 -12.28
CA VAL A 19 1.66 0.92 -11.42
C VAL A 19 2.05 1.02 -9.94
N PHE A 20 3.35 1.04 -9.62
CA PHE A 20 3.85 1.25 -8.25
C PHE A 20 3.53 2.65 -7.71
N ALA A 21 3.67 3.68 -8.56
CA ALA A 21 3.25 5.04 -8.22
C ALA A 21 1.74 5.10 -7.93
N GLY A 22 0.94 4.44 -8.77
CA GLY A 22 -0.51 4.32 -8.59
C GLY A 22 -0.88 3.60 -7.28
N THR A 23 -0.20 2.51 -6.94
CA THR A 23 -0.37 1.82 -5.65
C THR A 23 -0.09 2.76 -4.48
N THR A 24 1.00 3.53 -4.55
CA THR A 24 1.36 4.49 -3.51
C THR A 24 0.24 5.52 -3.26
N ALA A 25 -0.32 6.08 -4.33
CA ALA A 25 -1.40 7.07 -4.24
C ALA A 25 -2.72 6.46 -3.72
N THR A 26 -3.06 5.26 -4.15
CA THR A 26 -4.34 4.62 -3.80
C THR A 26 -4.41 4.13 -2.36
N ILE A 27 -3.28 3.87 -1.68
CA ILE A 27 -3.25 3.57 -0.24
C ILE A 27 -3.94 4.68 0.57
N VAL A 28 -3.75 5.94 0.20
CA VAL A 28 -4.31 7.09 0.92
C VAL A 28 -5.82 7.13 0.86
N SER A 29 -6.42 6.65 -0.24
CA SER A 29 -7.87 6.64 -0.43
C SER A 29 -8.60 5.93 0.72
N GLY A 30 -8.06 4.84 1.24
CA GLY A 30 -8.67 4.09 2.35
C GLY A 30 -8.67 4.87 3.67
N GLY A 31 -7.59 5.60 3.96
CA GLY A 31 -7.46 6.39 5.19
C GLY A 31 -8.39 7.60 5.22
N VAL A 32 -8.63 8.21 4.06
CA VAL A 32 -9.38 9.47 3.92
C VAL A 32 -10.79 9.29 3.33
N ALA A 33 -11.18 8.04 3.05
CA ALA A 33 -12.49 7.68 2.50
C ALA A 33 -13.66 8.34 3.26
N GLU A 34 -14.73 8.62 2.51
CA GLU A 34 -16.04 9.17 2.93
C GLU A 34 -16.07 10.65 3.31
N ARG A 35 -14.92 11.28 3.55
CA ARG A 35 -14.86 12.64 4.14
C ARG A 35 -13.84 13.59 3.51
N MET A 36 -12.97 13.08 2.64
CA MET A 36 -12.09 13.94 1.85
C MET A 36 -12.83 14.49 0.63
N ASN A 37 -12.60 15.77 0.34
CA ASN A 37 -13.07 16.37 -0.91
C ASN A 37 -12.38 15.72 -2.12
N PHE A 38 -13.14 15.40 -3.17
CA PHE A 38 -12.64 14.72 -4.36
C PHE A 38 -11.55 15.52 -5.11
N MET A 39 -11.70 16.84 -5.26
CA MET A 39 -10.67 17.67 -5.90
C MET A 39 -9.37 17.69 -5.10
N ALA A 40 -9.46 17.73 -3.76
CA ALA A 40 -8.29 17.62 -2.90
C ALA A 40 -7.59 16.26 -3.07
N TYR A 41 -8.35 15.18 -3.22
CA TYR A 41 -7.81 13.84 -3.48
C TYR A 41 -7.14 13.73 -4.85
N MET A 42 -7.72 14.34 -5.88
CA MET A 42 -7.11 14.40 -7.22
C MET A 42 -5.79 15.18 -7.21
N LEU A 43 -5.76 16.35 -6.57
CA LEU A 43 -4.53 17.13 -6.44
C LEU A 43 -3.47 16.38 -5.65
N PHE A 44 -3.85 15.74 -4.53
CA PHE A 44 -2.97 14.88 -3.77
C PHE A 44 -2.38 13.76 -4.64
N SER A 45 -3.20 13.09 -5.43
CA SER A 45 -2.77 11.98 -6.29
C SER A 45 -1.77 12.45 -7.35
N VAL A 46 -1.99 13.63 -7.96
CA VAL A 46 -1.05 14.23 -8.91
C VAL A 46 0.29 14.54 -8.24
N VAL A 47 0.28 15.13 -7.04
CA VAL A 47 1.51 15.43 -6.29
C VAL A 47 2.22 14.14 -5.87
N MET A 48 1.48 13.13 -5.42
CA MET A 48 2.04 11.86 -4.97
C MET A 48 2.73 11.13 -6.13
N VAL A 49 2.04 10.97 -7.26
CA VAL A 49 2.53 10.24 -8.43
C VAL A 49 3.57 11.05 -9.21
N GLY A 50 3.39 12.38 -9.32
CA GLY A 50 4.24 13.24 -10.15
C GLY A 50 5.48 13.76 -9.45
N LEU A 51 5.51 13.80 -8.12
CA LEU A 51 6.63 14.39 -7.37
C LEU A 51 7.13 13.48 -6.24
N VAL A 52 6.27 13.10 -5.29
CA VAL A 52 6.71 12.41 -4.07
C VAL A 52 7.27 11.02 -4.37
N TYR A 53 6.50 10.18 -5.05
CA TYR A 53 6.93 8.82 -5.40
C TYR A 53 8.18 8.81 -6.29
N PRO A 54 8.27 9.59 -7.39
CA PRO A 54 9.47 9.61 -8.22
C PRO A 54 10.73 10.03 -7.46
N LEU A 55 10.64 10.99 -6.55
CA LEU A 55 11.77 11.39 -5.70
C LEU A 55 12.21 10.26 -4.77
N LEU A 56 11.27 9.59 -4.11
CA LEU A 56 11.57 8.47 -3.22
C LEU A 56 12.13 7.27 -3.98
N ALA A 57 11.54 6.94 -5.13
CA ALA A 57 12.03 5.89 -6.02
C ALA A 57 13.46 6.21 -6.51
N PHE A 58 13.74 7.46 -6.86
CA PHE A 58 15.11 7.89 -7.20
C PHE A 58 16.06 7.69 -6.01
N TRP A 59 15.71 8.18 -4.82
CA TRP A 59 16.59 8.07 -3.66
C TRP A 59 16.88 6.62 -3.25
N GLY A 60 15.89 5.74 -3.31
CA GLY A 60 15.99 4.36 -2.81
C GLY A 60 16.34 3.30 -3.86
N TRP A 61 16.04 3.51 -5.13
CA TRP A 61 16.23 2.52 -6.20
C TRP A 61 17.14 2.96 -7.35
N SER A 62 17.45 4.25 -7.48
CA SER A 62 18.48 4.67 -8.45
C SER A 62 19.88 4.41 -7.90
N SER A 63 20.82 4.04 -8.77
CA SER A 63 22.26 3.98 -8.43
C SER A 63 22.80 5.32 -7.91
N ASP A 64 22.22 6.42 -8.38
CA ASP A 64 22.60 7.78 -7.99
C ASP A 64 21.80 8.28 -6.77
N GLY A 65 20.89 7.46 -6.26
CA GLY A 65 20.08 7.76 -5.09
C GLY A 65 20.89 7.70 -3.80
N PHE A 66 20.74 8.71 -2.95
CA PHE A 66 21.54 8.76 -1.71
C PHE A 66 21.22 7.61 -0.75
N LEU A 67 19.97 7.13 -0.67
CA LEU A 67 19.62 5.99 0.20
C LEU A 67 20.24 4.71 -0.37
N ALA A 68 20.16 4.52 -1.69
CA ALA A 68 20.80 3.37 -2.35
C ALA A 68 22.32 3.35 -2.10
N GLN A 69 22.99 4.50 -2.19
CA GLN A 69 24.43 4.64 -1.90
C GLN A 69 24.78 4.36 -0.42
N LEU A 70 23.85 4.63 0.50
CA LEU A 70 23.97 4.27 1.92
C LEU A 70 23.66 2.78 2.19
N GLY A 71 23.34 1.99 1.16
CA GLY A 71 23.04 0.56 1.29
C GLY A 71 21.60 0.25 1.67
N TYR A 72 20.67 1.18 1.46
CA TYR A 72 19.23 0.93 1.62
C TYR A 72 18.77 -0.22 0.71
N LYS A 73 17.97 -1.14 1.28
CA LYS A 73 17.42 -2.28 0.57
C LYS A 73 15.91 -2.30 0.74
N ASP A 74 15.22 -2.11 -0.36
CA ASP A 74 13.77 -2.29 -0.44
C ASP A 74 13.47 -3.07 -1.71
N PHE A 75 13.05 -4.33 -1.56
CA PHE A 75 12.92 -5.24 -2.70
C PHE A 75 11.73 -4.86 -3.60
N ALA A 76 10.59 -4.52 -3.01
CA ALA A 76 9.35 -4.27 -3.75
C ALA A 76 8.60 -3.00 -3.31
N GLY A 77 9.12 -2.22 -2.36
CA GLY A 77 8.55 -0.92 -1.96
C GLY A 77 7.90 -0.93 -0.58
N SER A 78 8.37 -1.75 0.36
CA SER A 78 7.87 -1.73 1.74
C SER A 78 8.04 -0.34 2.39
N GLY A 79 9.16 0.34 2.14
CA GLY A 79 9.38 1.70 2.59
C GLY A 79 8.88 2.74 1.59
N LEU A 80 9.32 2.63 0.33
CA LEU A 80 9.10 3.67 -0.66
C LEU A 80 7.62 3.78 -1.10
N ILE A 81 6.86 2.68 -1.04
CA ILE A 81 5.44 2.62 -1.43
C ILE A 81 4.55 2.51 -0.19
N HIS A 82 4.68 1.43 0.58
CA HIS A 82 3.73 1.11 1.63
C HIS A 82 3.85 2.01 2.85
N LEU A 83 5.06 2.23 3.36
CA LEU A 83 5.29 3.16 4.47
C LEU A 83 4.99 4.60 4.06
N CYS A 84 5.43 5.03 2.86
CA CYS A 84 5.14 6.37 2.34
C CYS A 84 3.63 6.61 2.21
N GLY A 85 2.91 5.73 1.50
CA GLY A 85 1.46 5.81 1.33
C GLY A 85 0.73 5.70 2.66
N GLY A 86 1.17 4.82 3.56
CA GLY A 86 0.60 4.67 4.90
C GLY A 86 0.77 5.91 5.77
N LEU A 87 1.94 6.54 5.76
CA LEU A 87 2.19 7.79 6.48
C LEU A 87 1.38 8.94 5.88
N ALA A 88 1.31 9.04 4.56
CA ALA A 88 0.45 10.01 3.88
C ALA A 88 -1.04 9.79 4.24
N ALA A 89 -1.49 8.55 4.32
CA ALA A 89 -2.84 8.19 4.77
C ALA A 89 -3.09 8.59 6.22
N LEU A 90 -2.11 8.38 7.10
CA LEU A 90 -2.19 8.76 8.51
C LEU A 90 -2.26 10.29 8.69
N ILE A 91 -1.38 11.03 8.02
CA ILE A 91 -1.37 12.49 8.03
C ILE A 91 -2.68 13.02 7.43
N GLY A 92 -3.10 12.49 6.29
CA GLY A 92 -4.37 12.84 5.65
C GLY A 92 -5.57 12.59 6.56
N ALA A 93 -5.63 11.43 7.22
CA ALA A 93 -6.70 11.10 8.16
C ALA A 93 -6.72 12.05 9.36
N LYS A 94 -5.55 12.49 9.85
CA LYS A 94 -5.45 13.49 10.93
C LYS A 94 -5.94 14.86 10.49
N LEU A 95 -5.57 15.30 9.28
CA LEU A 95 -5.95 16.63 8.75
C LEU A 95 -7.44 16.72 8.41
N VAL A 96 -8.00 15.66 7.83
CA VAL A 96 -9.44 15.62 7.50
C VAL A 96 -10.30 15.39 8.75
N GLY A 97 -9.73 14.78 9.78
CA GLY A 97 -10.41 14.51 11.05
C GLY A 97 -11.17 13.18 11.08
N PRO A 98 -11.88 12.88 12.18
CA PRO A 98 -12.61 11.64 12.37
C PRO A 98 -13.82 11.53 11.44
N ARG A 99 -14.22 10.30 11.11
CA ARG A 99 -15.49 10.05 10.40
C ARG A 99 -16.67 10.48 11.27
N PHE A 100 -17.75 10.91 10.62
CA PHE A 100 -18.99 11.26 11.31
C PHE A 100 -19.47 10.08 12.17
N GLY A 101 -19.84 10.35 13.42
CA GLY A 101 -20.30 9.33 14.36
C GLY A 101 -19.20 8.42 14.94
N ARG A 102 -17.92 8.55 14.54
CA ARG A 102 -16.81 7.77 15.11
C ARG A 102 -16.48 8.17 16.55
N LEU A 103 -16.57 9.47 16.85
CA LEU A 103 -16.35 10.01 18.19
C LEU A 103 -17.67 10.57 18.71
N LYS A 104 -18.08 10.14 19.90
CA LYS A 104 -19.16 10.79 20.66
C LYS A 104 -18.60 11.27 21.99
N GLU A 105 -18.98 12.47 22.37
CA GLU A 105 -18.67 13.00 23.69
C GLU A 105 -19.87 12.76 24.60
N GLU A 106 -19.63 12.09 25.72
CA GLU A 106 -20.64 11.86 26.75
C GLU A 106 -19.98 12.13 28.11
N ASN A 107 -20.56 13.05 28.89
CA ASN A 107 -20.07 13.44 30.22
C ASN A 107 -18.57 13.86 30.25
N GLY A 108 -18.11 14.58 29.24
CA GLY A 108 -16.71 15.03 29.13
C GLY A 108 -15.70 13.92 28.77
N THR A 109 -16.19 12.72 28.44
CA THR A 109 -15.37 11.60 27.99
C THR A 109 -15.64 11.32 26.51
N ILE A 110 -14.56 11.22 25.71
CA ILE A 110 -14.67 10.85 24.29
C ILE A 110 -14.78 9.33 24.20
N GLN A 111 -15.92 8.85 23.70
CA GLN A 111 -16.14 7.45 23.38
C GLN A 111 -15.89 7.20 21.88
N VAL A 112 -15.12 6.14 21.59
CA VAL A 112 -14.85 5.68 20.22
C VAL A 112 -15.89 4.64 19.82
N ILE A 113 -16.72 4.96 18.86
CA ILE A 113 -17.78 4.09 18.37
C ILE A 113 -17.28 3.24 17.22
N ASP A 114 -17.55 1.94 17.26
CA ASP A 114 -17.13 1.06 16.18
C ASP A 114 -18.02 1.22 14.94
N LEU A 115 -17.38 1.51 13.80
CA LEU A 115 -18.08 1.65 12.52
C LEU A 115 -18.01 0.30 11.81
N LYS A 116 -19.13 -0.42 11.79
CA LYS A 116 -19.19 -1.74 11.14
C LYS A 116 -18.93 -1.62 9.64
N GLY A 117 -18.20 -2.58 9.09
CA GLY A 117 -18.00 -2.70 7.64
C GLY A 117 -19.33 -2.91 6.91
N HIS A 118 -19.46 -2.31 5.72
CA HIS A 118 -20.70 -2.37 4.95
C HIS A 118 -20.94 -3.76 4.31
N SER A 119 -19.88 -4.48 3.92
CA SER A 119 -19.98 -5.81 3.30
C SER A 119 -18.70 -6.63 3.50
N PRO A 120 -18.75 -7.75 4.25
CA PRO A 120 -17.61 -8.66 4.35
C PRO A 120 -17.30 -9.37 3.03
N VAL A 121 -18.31 -9.60 2.18
CA VAL A 121 -18.13 -10.25 0.87
C VAL A 121 -17.28 -9.38 -0.05
N LEU A 122 -17.58 -8.08 -0.12
CA LEU A 122 -16.81 -7.16 -0.97
C LEU A 122 -15.38 -6.96 -0.45
N SER A 123 -15.23 -6.90 0.89
CA SER A 123 -13.90 -6.83 1.53
C SER A 123 -13.06 -8.06 1.19
N ASN A 124 -13.62 -9.27 1.32
CA ASN A 124 -12.91 -10.51 1.02
C ASN A 124 -12.58 -10.62 -0.47
N PHE A 125 -13.50 -10.23 -1.35
CA PHE A 125 -13.24 -10.18 -2.79
C PHE A 125 -12.07 -9.25 -3.13
N GLY A 126 -12.05 -8.05 -2.54
CA GLY A 126 -10.92 -7.12 -2.68
C GLY A 126 -9.60 -7.72 -2.18
N THR A 127 -9.61 -8.43 -1.06
CA THR A 127 -8.43 -9.14 -0.53
C THR A 127 -7.91 -10.20 -1.50
N PHE A 128 -8.78 -10.99 -2.15
CA PHE A 128 -8.35 -11.97 -3.15
C PHE A 128 -7.74 -11.31 -4.40
N VAL A 129 -8.32 -10.21 -4.87
CA VAL A 129 -7.77 -9.43 -5.97
C VAL A 129 -6.39 -8.87 -5.60
N LEU A 130 -6.25 -8.31 -4.40
CA LEU A 130 -4.97 -7.83 -3.88
C LEU A 130 -3.95 -8.96 -3.74
N LEU A 131 -4.35 -10.14 -3.26
CA LEU A 131 -3.47 -11.30 -3.12
C LEU A 131 -2.86 -11.68 -4.46
N PHE A 132 -3.70 -11.85 -5.50
CA PHE A 132 -3.22 -12.20 -6.83
C PHE A 132 -2.31 -11.10 -7.42
N GLY A 133 -2.71 -9.84 -7.25
CA GLY A 133 -1.89 -8.69 -7.63
C GLY A 133 -0.53 -8.67 -6.91
N TRP A 134 -0.49 -9.03 -5.63
CA TRP A 134 0.72 -9.01 -4.82
C TRP A 134 1.75 -10.04 -5.23
N LEU A 135 1.31 -11.21 -5.74
CA LEU A 135 2.22 -12.20 -6.31
C LEU A 135 2.98 -11.60 -7.50
N SER A 136 2.27 -10.87 -8.36
CA SER A 136 2.88 -10.16 -9.49
C SER A 136 3.73 -8.98 -9.02
N PHE A 137 3.28 -8.23 -8.02
CA PHE A 137 4.00 -7.08 -7.45
C PHE A 137 5.40 -7.46 -6.97
N ASN A 138 5.51 -8.52 -6.16
CA ASN A 138 6.80 -9.00 -5.66
C ASN A 138 7.58 -9.80 -6.70
N GLY A 139 6.92 -10.60 -7.54
CA GLY A 139 7.60 -11.37 -8.58
C GLY A 139 8.22 -10.50 -9.68
N SER A 140 7.53 -9.44 -10.10
CA SER A 140 7.98 -8.53 -11.15
C SER A 140 9.01 -7.50 -10.70
N SER A 141 9.21 -7.32 -9.38
CA SER A 141 10.23 -6.41 -8.83
C SER A 141 11.66 -6.79 -9.21
N VAL A 142 11.88 -8.03 -9.66
CA VAL A 142 13.16 -8.48 -10.21
C VAL A 142 13.42 -7.95 -11.63
N LEU A 143 12.37 -7.54 -12.37
CA LEU A 143 12.42 -7.17 -13.79
C LEU A 143 13.15 -8.22 -14.64
N ALA A 144 12.78 -9.48 -14.46
CA ALA A 144 13.50 -10.64 -14.95
C ALA A 144 13.77 -10.63 -16.47
N GLY A 145 15.04 -10.78 -16.85
CA GLY A 145 15.49 -10.91 -18.24
C GLY A 145 16.10 -12.27 -18.58
N GLY A 146 16.44 -13.09 -17.57
CA GLY A 146 17.06 -14.41 -17.75
C GLY A 146 16.63 -15.46 -16.71
N THR A 147 17.14 -16.69 -16.85
CA THR A 147 16.73 -17.84 -16.01
C THR A 147 17.06 -17.65 -14.52
N GLU A 148 18.18 -17.01 -14.18
CA GLU A 148 18.52 -16.73 -12.77
C GLU A 148 17.53 -15.77 -12.12
N ASP A 149 17.08 -14.75 -12.85
CA ASP A 149 16.07 -13.81 -12.39
C ASP A 149 14.72 -14.48 -12.15
N LEU A 150 14.35 -15.47 -12.99
CA LEU A 150 13.14 -16.26 -12.79
C LEU A 150 13.20 -17.09 -11.50
N ILE A 151 14.38 -17.59 -11.13
CA ILE A 151 14.57 -18.28 -9.85
C ILE A 151 14.35 -17.29 -8.70
N LEU A 152 14.91 -16.08 -8.78
CA LEU A 152 14.70 -15.05 -7.76
C LEU A 152 13.23 -14.61 -7.66
N ALA A 153 12.56 -14.41 -8.79
CA ALA A 153 11.14 -14.09 -8.85
C ALA A 153 10.28 -15.21 -8.22
N SER A 154 10.59 -16.48 -8.50
CA SER A 154 9.90 -17.61 -7.90
C SER A 154 10.04 -17.63 -6.37
N ARG A 155 11.25 -17.36 -5.86
CA ARG A 155 11.51 -17.26 -4.41
C ARG A 155 10.73 -16.11 -3.78
N ALA A 156 10.67 -14.96 -4.45
CA ALA A 156 9.88 -13.81 -3.99
C ALA A 156 8.38 -14.17 -3.88
N ILE A 157 7.84 -14.85 -4.89
CA ILE A 157 6.44 -15.32 -4.90
C ILE A 157 6.20 -16.32 -3.76
N SER A 158 7.08 -17.32 -3.58
CA SER A 158 6.96 -18.29 -2.48
C SER A 158 6.99 -17.62 -1.10
N ASN A 159 7.92 -16.69 -0.88
CA ASN A 159 8.00 -15.94 0.39
C ASN A 159 6.76 -15.07 0.62
N THR A 160 6.15 -14.55 -0.44
CA THR A 160 4.90 -13.79 -0.37
C THR A 160 3.76 -14.67 0.13
N LEU A 161 3.60 -15.87 -0.43
CA LEU A 161 2.57 -16.82 0.00
C LEU A 161 2.76 -17.28 1.44
N LEU A 162 4.01 -17.57 1.85
CA LEU A 162 4.33 -17.94 3.23
C LEU A 162 4.00 -16.80 4.21
N SER A 163 4.32 -15.56 3.83
CA SER A 163 4.04 -14.37 4.64
C SER A 163 2.53 -14.13 4.79
N ILE A 164 1.75 -14.31 3.72
CA ILE A 164 0.28 -14.22 3.76
C ILE A 164 -0.30 -15.30 4.68
N ALA A 165 0.17 -16.55 4.56
CA ALA A 165 -0.29 -17.64 5.43
C ALA A 165 0.04 -17.38 6.90
N GLY A 166 1.25 -16.91 7.20
CA GLY A 166 1.67 -16.54 8.56
C GLY A 166 0.85 -15.38 9.15
N ALA A 167 0.59 -14.34 8.35
CA ALA A 167 -0.25 -13.21 8.76
C ALA A 167 -1.71 -13.63 9.02
N ALA A 168 -2.29 -14.47 8.14
CA ALA A 168 -3.65 -14.98 8.31
C ALA A 168 -3.77 -15.82 9.58
N LEU A 169 -2.82 -16.72 9.83
CA LEU A 169 -2.80 -17.57 11.02
C LEU A 169 -2.65 -16.73 12.30
N THR A 170 -1.75 -15.75 12.28
CA THR A 170 -1.54 -14.83 13.42
C THR A 170 -2.79 -14.02 13.71
N SER A 171 -3.46 -13.52 12.67
CA SER A 171 -4.69 -12.72 12.81
C SER A 171 -5.84 -13.56 13.38
N TYR A 172 -5.97 -14.81 12.94
CA TYR A 172 -6.95 -15.76 13.48
C TYR A 172 -6.75 -16.00 14.98
N PHE A 173 -5.50 -16.23 15.41
CA PHE A 173 -5.21 -16.45 16.82
C PHE A 173 -5.40 -15.19 17.67
N ASP A 174 -5.13 -14.00 17.13
CA ASP A 174 -5.38 -12.75 17.84
C ASP A 174 -6.87 -12.48 18.01
N ASP A 175 -7.69 -12.78 16.99
CA ASP A 175 -9.14 -12.68 17.12
C ASP A 175 -9.71 -13.69 18.13
N CYS A 176 -9.12 -14.88 18.25
CA CYS A 176 -9.52 -15.85 19.28
C CYS A 176 -9.17 -15.41 20.72
N ARG A 177 -8.37 -14.35 20.93
CA ARG A 177 -8.03 -13.89 22.28
C ARG A 177 -9.19 -13.11 22.91
N PRO A 178 -9.48 -13.34 24.21
CA PRO A 178 -10.44 -12.52 24.94
C PRO A 178 -10.00 -11.05 24.94
N ARG A 179 -10.88 -10.14 24.51
CA ARG A 179 -10.58 -8.71 24.57
C ARG A 179 -10.66 -8.21 26.01
N PRO A 180 -9.70 -7.39 26.47
CA PRO A 180 -9.70 -6.83 27.84
C PRO A 180 -10.95 -5.98 28.16
N ASP A 181 -11.62 -5.48 27.13
CA ASP A 181 -12.81 -4.63 27.23
C ASP A 181 -14.14 -5.41 27.15
N GLY A 182 -14.08 -6.75 27.13
CA GLY A 182 -15.26 -7.61 27.12
C GLY A 182 -16.09 -7.56 25.82
N ARG A 183 -15.62 -6.84 24.79
CA ARG A 183 -16.28 -6.87 23.48
C ARG A 183 -16.04 -8.22 22.81
N PRO A 184 -17.04 -8.79 22.10
CA PRO A 184 -16.81 -9.99 21.32
C PRO A 184 -15.66 -9.77 20.33
N SER A 185 -14.84 -10.82 20.14
CA SER A 185 -14.07 -10.99 18.91
C SER A 185 -15.03 -10.96 17.73
N THR A 186 -14.62 -10.37 16.61
CA THR A 186 -15.49 -9.72 15.60
C THR A 186 -16.79 -10.44 15.25
#